data_AF-A0A938LLS8-F1
#
_entry.id   AF-A0A938LLS8-F1
#
_cell.length_a   1.000
_cell.length_b   1.000
_cell.length_c   1.000
_cell.angle_alpha   90.00
_cell.angle_beta   90.00
_cell.angle_gamma   90.00
#
_symmetry.space_group_name_H-M   'P 1'
#
loop_
_entity.id
_entity.type
_entity.pdbx_description
1 polymer ?
#
loop_
_entity_poly.entity_id
_entity_poly.type
_entity_poly.pdbx_seq_one_letter_code
_entity_poly.pdbx_strand_id
1 'polypeptide(L)'
;MRAARKIRRLVQAASFRASPEADKALWTEVLKEHGRRRTADQTPHRRSWGRLGMPLWTTRMSATALLAVGVAIGVVIGATIPGPQEDSNPRAGSPGETRTSDVQPDLFALRQMAAAQDVKGLAAILAGGPFEGRLVAANFLAKMAPLPALETVSVQAAGELRADRQGGNPRLYSTGHADWLELADGTITVHGAATPQRTTLVRLTRAREEDAQPGKDQGDLDRLRKERGDLEKEMAGARDIPADVNQLRSRIDVWNHILDASEGAVYISAAGGGLHLQDRVRRREAHLFPSDSGVRAEWHGVTVDANSITLLNGLAPVRTDGPLVPPADWRSRFDRRYSLADGEILRWVRPPFIPERQYHLQGLRQDSRVNPGPRPPFLFLSFRWDGTLHSSGVAAHEGTLGFLLGDLGREFGLKQYEIGGPTELLQLPLGGDWIVRADTSLEQRFGALERILERQWERRIRIARRRGEREVIVVRGRYERQPLEGHRDTDPIYLFAETAPDKARPLGGSGQTTVAGLLHQVGARFHRPVILEAQGLDEIPIRFQPCVSYTVPTGRRSERQGPFTTFGDGNLDPVLANLTRQISVEFSCETRPFDTWLVTEIEEPRKGQEQR
;
A
#
# COMPACT_ATOMS: atom_id res chain seq x y z
N MET A 1 -2.27 -18.74 41.91
CA MET A 1 -3.03 -17.67 42.61
C MET A 1 -2.33 -16.30 42.71
N ARG A 2 -1.09 -16.15 43.20
CA ARG A 2 -0.47 -14.81 43.40
C ARG A 2 -0.48 -13.92 42.14
N ALA A 3 -0.17 -14.46 40.95
CA ALA A 3 -0.14 -13.70 39.69
C ALA A 3 -1.51 -13.05 39.33
N ALA A 4 -2.60 -13.83 39.32
CA ALA A 4 -3.95 -13.31 39.04
C ALA A 4 -4.37 -12.18 40.01
N ARG A 5 -3.93 -12.25 41.27
CA ARG A 5 -4.19 -11.21 42.28
C ARG A 5 -3.36 -9.93 42.03
N LYS A 6 -2.19 -10.04 41.37
CA LYS A 6 -1.36 -8.90 40.91
C LYS A 6 -1.95 -8.26 39.64
N ILE A 7 -2.37 -9.08 38.66
CA ILE A 7 -3.04 -8.62 37.43
C ILE A 7 -4.34 -7.87 37.77
N ARG A 8 -5.20 -8.41 38.64
CA ARG A 8 -6.44 -7.74 39.05
C ARG A 8 -6.20 -6.38 39.71
N ARG A 9 -5.12 -6.24 40.50
CA ARG A 9 -4.71 -4.94 41.06
C ARG A 9 -4.22 -3.95 40.01
N LEU A 10 -3.47 -4.41 39.00
CA LEU A 10 -3.02 -3.54 37.89
C LEU A 10 -4.21 -3.06 37.04
N VAL A 11 -5.17 -3.93 36.73
CA VAL A 11 -6.40 -3.55 36.01
C VAL A 11 -7.23 -2.53 36.82
N GLN A 12 -7.37 -2.72 38.14
CA GLN A 12 -8.06 -1.76 39.01
C GLN A 12 -7.31 -0.42 39.20
N ALA A 13 -5.99 -0.39 39.00
CA ALA A 13 -5.21 0.84 39.00
C ALA A 13 -5.30 1.58 37.66
N ALA A 14 -5.37 0.86 36.54
CA ALA A 14 -5.48 1.45 35.19
C ALA A 14 -6.82 2.16 34.95
N SER A 15 -7.90 1.76 35.65
CA SER A 15 -9.25 2.33 35.49
C SER A 15 -9.42 3.80 35.89
N PHE A 16 -8.39 4.49 36.39
CA PHE A 16 -8.38 5.95 36.54
C PHE A 16 -7.04 6.55 36.08
N ARG A 17 -6.97 6.96 34.80
CA ARG A 17 -5.85 7.65 34.13
C ARG A 17 -4.52 6.86 34.08
N ALA A 18 -4.35 6.03 33.05
CA ALA A 18 -3.07 5.40 32.72
C ALA A 18 -2.21 6.29 31.80
N SER A 19 -0.87 6.15 31.89
CA SER A 19 0.10 6.70 30.94
C SER A 19 0.68 5.59 30.04
N PRO A 20 1.36 5.91 28.92
CA PRO A 20 1.90 4.90 28.00
C PRO A 20 2.88 3.90 28.65
N GLU A 21 3.57 4.28 29.73
CA GLU A 21 4.44 3.39 30.49
C GLU A 21 3.66 2.28 31.22
N ALA A 22 2.43 2.56 31.66
CA ALA A 22 1.59 1.60 32.38
C ALA A 22 1.10 0.48 31.44
N ASP A 23 0.66 0.83 30.23
CA ASP A 23 0.31 -0.15 29.20
C ASP A 23 1.54 -0.97 28.77
N LYS A 24 2.68 -0.31 28.56
CA LYS A 24 3.95 -0.99 28.24
C LYS A 24 4.34 -2.01 29.31
N ALA A 25 4.15 -1.68 30.60
CA ALA A 25 4.38 -2.59 31.71
C ALA A 25 3.38 -3.77 31.74
N LEU A 26 2.09 -3.50 31.52
CA LEU A 26 1.04 -4.52 31.48
C LEU A 26 1.29 -5.54 30.36
N TRP A 27 1.53 -5.07 29.13
CA TRP A 27 1.80 -5.92 27.97
C TRP A 27 3.10 -6.73 28.12
N THR A 28 4.14 -6.15 28.71
CA THR A 28 5.42 -6.86 28.96
C THR A 28 5.23 -8.08 29.88
N GLU A 29 4.44 -7.95 30.95
CA GLU A 29 4.24 -9.05 31.90
C GLU A 29 3.24 -10.11 31.35
N VAL A 30 2.25 -9.70 30.55
CA VAL A 30 1.38 -10.64 29.81
C VAL A 30 2.20 -11.50 28.83
N LEU A 31 3.12 -10.90 28.08
CA LEU A 31 3.97 -11.61 27.12
C LEU A 31 4.96 -12.57 27.82
N LYS A 32 5.55 -12.19 28.96
CA LYS A 32 6.40 -13.08 29.78
C LYS A 32 5.68 -14.35 30.22
N GLU A 33 4.46 -14.20 30.74
CA GLU A 33 3.69 -15.37 31.21
C GLU A 33 3.21 -16.24 30.03
N HIS A 34 2.93 -15.62 28.87
CA HIS A 34 2.59 -16.37 27.66
C HIS A 34 3.78 -17.16 27.10
N GLY A 35 5.00 -16.62 27.21
CA GLY A 35 6.25 -17.32 26.86
C GLY A 35 6.49 -18.57 27.72
N ARG A 36 6.33 -18.46 29.04
CA ARG A 36 6.50 -19.58 29.99
C ARG A 36 5.58 -20.78 29.71
N ARG A 37 4.38 -20.54 29.17
CA ARG A 37 3.45 -21.61 28.81
C ARG A 37 3.89 -22.41 27.57
N ARG A 38 4.68 -21.81 26.66
CA ARG A 38 5.19 -22.51 25.47
C ARG A 38 6.34 -23.49 25.76
N THR A 39 6.99 -23.38 26.92
CA THR A 39 8.08 -24.28 27.34
C THR A 39 7.62 -25.45 28.22
N ALA A 40 6.32 -25.60 28.48
CA ALA A 40 5.78 -26.65 29.36
C ALA A 40 5.26 -27.88 28.60
N ASP A 41 4.65 -27.70 27.41
CA ASP A 41 4.05 -28.77 26.61
C ASP A 41 4.84 -29.04 25.32
N GLN A 42 5.95 -29.78 25.43
CA GLN A 42 6.49 -30.64 24.35
C GLN A 42 7.63 -31.55 24.85
N THR A 43 7.29 -32.77 25.23
CA THR A 43 8.23 -33.90 25.31
C THR A 43 7.80 -34.99 24.31
N PRO A 44 8.66 -35.39 23.36
CA PRO A 44 8.28 -36.37 22.35
C PRO A 44 8.38 -37.80 22.88
N HIS A 45 7.24 -38.47 23.07
CA HIS A 45 7.22 -39.90 23.36
C HIS A 45 7.68 -40.72 22.15
N ARG A 46 8.39 -41.83 22.41
CA ARG A 46 9.11 -42.65 21.42
C ARG A 46 8.70 -44.11 21.54
N ARG A 47 8.70 -44.86 20.42
CA ARG A 47 8.26 -46.27 20.23
C ARG A 47 6.72 -46.42 20.11
N SER A 48 6.17 -47.39 19.36
CA SER A 48 6.75 -48.43 18.46
C SER A 48 5.70 -48.93 17.46
N TRP A 49 6.13 -49.61 16.39
CA TRP A 49 5.25 -50.32 15.45
C TRP A 49 4.60 -51.57 16.08
N GLY A 50 3.37 -51.88 15.67
CA GLY A 50 2.60 -53.09 15.99
C GLY A 50 1.51 -53.33 14.93
N ARG A 51 1.05 -54.58 14.75
CA ARG A 51 0.11 -54.98 13.67
C ARG A 51 -1.33 -55.20 14.17
N LEU A 52 -2.24 -55.37 13.20
CA LEU A 52 -3.60 -55.96 13.27
C LEU A 52 -4.75 -55.05 13.76
N GLY A 53 -5.96 -55.30 13.22
CA GLY A 53 -7.23 -54.88 13.84
C GLY A 53 -8.17 -53.98 13.02
N MET A 54 -8.94 -54.56 12.10
CA MET A 54 -10.32 -54.10 11.79
C MET A 54 -11.30 -54.76 12.79
N PRO A 55 -12.58 -54.34 12.92
CA PRO A 55 -13.20 -53.04 12.61
C PRO A 55 -14.28 -52.58 13.65
N LEU A 56 -15.00 -51.49 13.32
CA LEU A 56 -16.43 -51.23 13.61
C LEU A 56 -16.94 -50.79 15.02
N TRP A 57 -18.14 -50.18 14.94
CA TRP A 57 -19.21 -49.94 15.94
C TRP A 57 -19.33 -48.60 16.71
N THR A 58 -20.57 -48.38 17.18
CA THR A 58 -21.21 -47.12 17.61
C THR A 58 -21.19 -46.96 19.16
N THR A 59 -21.69 -45.90 19.82
CA THR A 59 -23.10 -45.44 19.91
C THR A 59 -23.26 -44.12 20.70
N ARG A 60 -24.49 -43.57 20.71
CA ARG A 60 -24.98 -42.29 21.30
C ARG A 60 -24.89 -42.16 22.85
N MET A 61 -25.14 -40.91 23.32
CA MET A 61 -25.80 -40.45 24.58
C MET A 61 -24.94 -39.57 25.51
N SER A 62 -25.45 -38.71 26.43
CA SER A 62 -26.71 -37.91 26.57
C SER A 62 -26.63 -37.03 27.84
N ALA A 63 -27.48 -35.98 27.96
CA ALA A 63 -27.72 -35.11 29.13
C ALA A 63 -26.54 -34.19 29.61
N THR A 64 -26.67 -32.97 30.17
CA THR A 64 -27.77 -32.07 30.62
C THR A 64 -27.96 -31.95 32.16
N ALA A 65 -27.46 -30.82 32.71
CA ALA A 65 -27.70 -30.23 34.05
C ALA A 65 -27.00 -28.83 34.11
N LEU A 66 -27.18 -27.88 35.04
CA LEU A 66 -28.23 -27.35 35.96
C LEU A 66 -27.69 -25.96 36.46
N LEU A 67 -28.28 -25.27 37.46
CA LEU A 67 -29.37 -24.27 37.34
C LEU A 67 -29.22 -23.22 38.50
N ALA A 68 -30.17 -22.29 38.63
CA ALA A 68 -30.35 -21.28 39.71
C ALA A 68 -29.39 -20.05 39.68
N VAL A 69 -29.75 -18.81 40.06
CA VAL A 69 -30.91 -18.18 40.77
C VAL A 69 -31.21 -16.81 40.08
N GLY A 70 -32.37 -16.12 40.09
CA GLY A 70 -33.70 -16.26 40.73
C GLY A 70 -34.65 -15.12 40.26
N VAL A 71 -35.82 -14.88 40.92
CA VAL A 71 -36.94 -14.06 40.36
C VAL A 71 -37.76 -13.27 41.42
N ALA A 72 -38.19 -12.04 41.08
CA ALA A 72 -39.44 -11.32 41.47
C ALA A 72 -39.55 -10.03 40.58
N ILE A 73 -40.64 -9.59 39.91
CA ILE A 73 -42.11 -9.50 40.13
C ILE A 73 -42.50 -8.31 41.06
N GLY A 74 -43.35 -7.33 40.70
CA GLY A 74 -43.99 -6.95 39.42
C GLY A 74 -45.17 -5.94 39.59
N VAL A 75 -45.77 -5.44 38.48
CA VAL A 75 -47.22 -5.05 38.31
C VAL A 75 -47.80 -3.84 39.14
N VAL A 76 -48.69 -2.92 38.69
CA VAL A 76 -49.15 -2.35 37.38
C VAL A 76 -50.11 -1.13 37.64
N ILE A 77 -50.52 -0.33 36.60
CA ILE A 77 -51.53 0.78 36.59
C ILE A 77 -51.05 2.10 37.29
N GLY A 78 -51.41 3.34 36.89
CA GLY A 78 -52.35 3.86 35.87
C GLY A 78 -52.10 5.35 35.51
N ALA A 79 -53.03 6.01 34.79
CA ALA A 79 -52.78 7.29 34.07
C ALA A 79 -53.53 8.52 34.62
N THR A 80 -53.06 9.75 34.31
CA THR A 80 -53.84 10.93 33.86
C THR A 80 -52.96 12.17 33.59
N ILE A 81 -53.50 13.19 32.90
CA ILE A 81 -52.93 14.53 32.67
C ILE A 81 -53.90 15.56 33.29
N PRO A 82 -53.44 16.68 33.86
CA PRO A 82 -53.66 17.97 33.17
C PRO A 82 -52.50 18.98 33.33
N GLY A 83 -52.55 20.09 32.59
CA GLY A 83 -51.69 21.26 32.79
C GLY A 83 -52.51 22.53 33.09
N PRO A 84 -51.83 23.64 33.43
CA PRO A 84 -52.32 25.01 33.17
C PRO A 84 -51.19 25.93 32.62
N GLN A 85 -51.37 27.21 32.25
CA GLN A 85 -52.46 27.98 31.58
C GLN A 85 -51.85 29.39 31.26
N GLU A 86 -52.47 30.16 30.36
CA GLU A 86 -52.21 31.62 30.15
C GLU A 86 -52.54 32.44 31.43
N ASP A 87 -52.14 33.69 31.67
CA ASP A 87 -51.76 34.87 30.85
C ASP A 87 -50.59 35.64 31.53
N SER A 88 -49.83 36.57 30.90
CA SER A 88 -50.28 37.92 30.50
C SER A 88 -49.13 38.80 29.96
N ASN A 89 -49.47 39.96 29.40
CA ASN A 89 -48.59 40.96 28.76
C ASN A 89 -49.17 42.38 29.05
N PRO A 90 -48.55 43.54 28.74
CA PRO A 90 -47.14 43.94 28.61
C PRO A 90 -46.71 45.04 29.62
N ARG A 91 -45.45 45.48 29.59
CA ARG A 91 -45.08 46.88 29.92
C ARG A 91 -43.83 47.34 29.17
N ALA A 92 -43.84 48.60 28.72
CA ALA A 92 -42.79 49.19 27.90
C ALA A 92 -41.78 50.02 28.72
N GLY A 93 -40.54 50.11 28.23
CA GLY A 93 -39.48 50.94 28.80
C GLY A 93 -38.19 50.85 27.98
N SER A 94 -37.80 51.97 27.37
CA SER A 94 -36.54 52.15 26.63
C SER A 94 -35.84 53.41 27.14
N PRO A 95 -34.58 53.72 26.77
CA PRO A 95 -33.57 52.87 26.12
C PRO A 95 -32.29 52.71 26.99
N GLY A 96 -31.31 51.93 26.53
CA GLY A 96 -29.98 51.86 27.14
C GLY A 96 -28.94 51.44 26.12
N GLU A 97 -27.83 52.19 26.04
CA GLU A 97 -26.76 51.94 25.06
C GLU A 97 -26.05 50.61 25.32
N THR A 98 -25.87 49.79 24.28
CA THR A 98 -24.97 48.64 24.32
C THR A 98 -23.97 48.70 23.18
N ARG A 99 -22.69 48.76 23.56
CA ARG A 99 -21.52 48.55 22.69
C ARG A 99 -21.75 47.35 21.77
N THR A 100 -21.30 47.46 20.53
CA THR A 100 -20.97 46.30 19.69
C THR A 100 -19.77 45.57 20.31
N SER A 101 -20.05 44.64 21.22
CA SER A 101 -19.10 43.59 21.60
C SER A 101 -18.90 42.66 20.41
N ASP A 102 -17.64 42.32 20.08
CA ASP A 102 -17.36 41.24 19.15
C ASP A 102 -17.99 39.94 19.67
N VAL A 103 -19.06 39.49 19.01
CA VAL A 103 -19.73 38.24 19.34
C VAL A 103 -18.86 37.09 18.84
N GLN A 104 -17.89 36.68 19.65
CA GLN A 104 -17.30 35.35 19.50
C GLN A 104 -18.45 34.33 19.47
N PRO A 105 -18.51 33.45 18.45
CA PRO A 105 -19.57 32.45 18.36
C PRO A 105 -19.49 31.56 19.61
N ASP A 106 -20.58 31.48 20.37
CA ASP A 106 -20.55 30.76 21.64
C ASP A 106 -20.22 29.28 21.43
N LEU A 107 -19.00 28.92 21.80
CA LEU A 107 -18.49 27.56 21.72
C LEU A 107 -19.24 26.64 22.68
N PHE A 108 -19.93 27.16 23.69
CA PHE A 108 -20.82 26.40 24.56
C PHE A 108 -22.13 26.06 23.83
N ALA A 109 -22.80 27.01 23.18
CA ALA A 109 -23.93 26.75 22.29
C ALA A 109 -23.60 25.74 21.18
N LEU A 110 -22.48 25.91 20.46
CA LEU A 110 -22.08 24.95 19.41
C LEU A 110 -21.80 23.54 19.97
N ARG A 111 -21.30 23.43 21.21
CA ARG A 111 -21.15 22.15 21.92
C ARG A 111 -22.48 21.56 22.36
N GLN A 112 -23.44 22.37 22.82
CA GLN A 112 -24.80 21.91 23.14
C GLN A 112 -25.52 21.40 21.90
N MET A 113 -25.46 22.14 20.78
CA MET A 113 -26.03 21.72 19.50
C MET A 113 -25.42 20.40 19.02
N ALA A 114 -24.10 20.22 19.18
CA ALA A 114 -23.44 18.94 18.86
C ALA A 114 -23.80 17.81 19.83
N ALA A 115 -23.95 18.07 21.13
CA ALA A 115 -24.40 17.08 22.11
C ALA A 115 -25.87 16.66 21.90
N ALA A 116 -26.72 17.59 21.44
CA ALA A 116 -28.11 17.36 21.08
C ALA A 116 -28.31 16.78 19.66
N GLN A 117 -27.23 16.56 18.90
CA GLN A 117 -27.25 16.15 17.49
C GLN A 117 -28.06 17.07 16.56
N ASP A 118 -28.07 18.38 16.84
CA ASP A 118 -28.70 19.39 15.99
C ASP A 118 -27.87 19.68 14.73
N VAL A 119 -27.91 18.73 13.79
CA VAL A 119 -27.32 18.83 12.46
C VAL A 119 -27.87 20.04 11.70
N LYS A 120 -29.14 20.41 11.91
CA LYS A 120 -29.78 21.51 11.18
C LYS A 120 -29.30 22.88 11.64
N GLY A 121 -29.23 23.13 12.94
CA GLY A 121 -28.69 24.36 13.48
C GLY A 121 -27.19 24.49 13.22
N LEU A 122 -26.42 23.40 13.32
CA LEU A 122 -25.00 23.42 12.96
C LEU A 122 -24.79 23.66 11.46
N ALA A 123 -25.66 23.14 10.58
CA ALA A 123 -25.62 23.48 9.15
C ALA A 123 -25.98 24.95 8.89
N ALA A 124 -26.91 25.54 9.66
CA ALA A 124 -27.21 26.96 9.58
C ALA A 124 -26.01 27.83 10.04
N ILE A 125 -25.31 27.44 11.11
CA ILE A 125 -24.05 28.08 11.52
C ILE A 125 -22.99 27.93 10.42
N LEU A 126 -22.86 26.74 9.80
CA LEU A 126 -21.91 26.49 8.71
C LEU A 126 -22.19 27.37 7.48
N ALA A 127 -23.46 27.64 7.18
CA ALA A 127 -23.87 28.46 6.04
C ALA A 127 -23.71 29.97 6.29
N GLY A 128 -24.10 30.47 7.48
CA GLY A 128 -24.23 31.91 7.75
C GLY A 128 -23.41 32.49 8.90
N GLY A 129 -22.67 31.68 9.67
CA GLY A 129 -21.97 32.11 10.88
C GLY A 129 -20.62 32.82 10.66
N PRO A 130 -20.03 33.40 11.72
CA PRO A 130 -18.64 33.85 11.71
C PRO A 130 -17.66 32.70 11.40
N PHE A 131 -16.45 33.01 10.95
CA PHE A 131 -15.52 32.04 10.37
C PHE A 131 -15.11 30.92 11.34
N GLU A 132 -14.85 31.26 12.60
CA GLU A 132 -14.54 30.32 13.68
C GLU A 132 -15.73 29.41 13.98
N GLY A 133 -16.94 29.99 13.98
CA GLY A 133 -18.20 29.27 14.15
C GLY A 133 -18.43 28.27 13.03
N ARG A 134 -18.14 28.67 11.78
CA ARG A 134 -18.19 27.79 10.60
C ARG A 134 -17.16 26.65 10.68
N LEU A 135 -15.92 26.92 11.09
CA LEU A 135 -14.90 25.88 11.29
C LEU A 135 -15.29 24.88 12.38
N VAL A 136 -15.83 25.37 13.51
CA VAL A 136 -16.27 24.51 14.62
C VAL A 136 -17.52 23.70 14.24
N ALA A 137 -18.49 24.32 13.56
CA ALA A 137 -19.66 23.63 13.03
C ALA A 137 -19.28 22.58 11.97
N ALA A 138 -18.37 22.89 11.04
CA ALA A 138 -17.86 21.92 10.07
C ALA A 138 -17.19 20.71 10.75
N ASN A 139 -16.38 20.95 11.79
CA ASN A 139 -15.72 19.90 12.57
C ASN A 139 -16.73 19.02 13.33
N PHE A 140 -17.79 19.61 13.88
CA PHE A 140 -18.87 18.85 14.51
C PHE A 140 -19.73 18.09 13.50
N LEU A 141 -20.09 18.69 12.37
CA LEU A 141 -20.81 18.03 11.27
C LEU A 141 -19.99 16.88 10.68
N ALA A 142 -18.68 17.02 10.49
CA ALA A 142 -17.78 15.93 10.06
C ALA A 142 -17.58 14.82 11.12
N LYS A 143 -18.07 15.02 12.35
CA LYS A 143 -18.12 14.00 13.40
C LYS A 143 -19.49 13.33 13.51
N MET A 144 -20.58 14.07 13.32
CA MET A 144 -21.97 13.59 13.37
C MET A 144 -22.53 13.09 12.03
N ALA A 145 -21.92 13.44 10.90
CA ALA A 145 -22.29 12.86 9.62
C ALA A 145 -22.21 11.32 9.74
N PRO A 146 -23.26 10.59 9.31
CA PRO A 146 -23.22 9.14 9.35
C PRO A 146 -22.00 8.67 8.55
N LEU A 147 -21.27 7.72 9.13
CA LEU A 147 -20.03 7.23 8.52
C LEU A 147 -20.35 6.68 7.13
N PRO A 148 -19.55 6.99 6.08
CA PRO A 148 -19.69 6.34 4.77
C PRO A 148 -19.50 4.80 4.85
N ALA A 149 -19.02 4.30 5.98
CA ALA A 149 -18.98 2.88 6.32
C ALA A 149 -20.37 2.20 6.44
N LEU A 150 -21.48 2.92 6.60
CA LEU A 150 -22.81 2.32 6.82
C LEU A 150 -23.68 2.11 5.56
N GLU A 151 -23.40 2.79 4.44
CA GLU A 151 -24.05 2.54 3.14
C GLU A 151 -23.16 1.79 2.14
N THR A 152 -21.92 1.45 2.52
CA THR A 152 -20.99 0.70 1.66
C THR A 152 -21.45 -0.76 1.53
N VAL A 153 -22.29 -1.06 0.54
CA VAL A 153 -22.69 -2.44 0.23
C VAL A 153 -21.46 -3.21 -0.25
N SER A 154 -21.19 -4.37 0.35
CA SER A 154 -20.04 -5.20 0.00
C SER A 154 -20.47 -6.34 -0.93
N VAL A 155 -19.83 -6.46 -2.08
CA VAL A 155 -20.18 -7.45 -3.13
C VAL A 155 -18.95 -8.29 -3.46
N GLN A 156 -19.14 -9.59 -3.72
CA GLN A 156 -18.07 -10.49 -4.15
C GLN A 156 -18.14 -10.75 -5.66
N ALA A 157 -16.97 -10.69 -6.30
CA ALA A 157 -16.77 -10.97 -7.72
C ALA A 157 -15.96 -12.26 -7.90
N ALA A 158 -16.58 -13.30 -8.46
CA ALA A 158 -15.91 -14.51 -8.94
C ALA A 158 -15.82 -14.51 -10.48
N GLY A 159 -14.75 -15.07 -11.04
CA GLY A 159 -14.50 -15.03 -12.49
C GLY A 159 -13.95 -13.68 -12.97
N GLU A 160 -14.45 -13.25 -14.13
CA GLU A 160 -14.18 -11.95 -14.76
C GLU A 160 -15.21 -10.90 -14.33
N LEU A 161 -14.75 -9.68 -14.04
CA LEU A 161 -15.62 -8.53 -13.80
C LEU A 161 -15.87 -7.80 -15.13
N ARG A 162 -17.12 -7.81 -15.63
CA ARG A 162 -17.51 -7.29 -16.94
C ARG A 162 -18.46 -6.11 -16.85
N ALA A 163 -18.32 -5.17 -17.80
CA ALA A 163 -19.24 -4.06 -18.00
C ALA A 163 -19.97 -4.15 -19.35
N ASP A 164 -21.28 -3.88 -19.34
CA ASP A 164 -22.14 -3.75 -20.52
C ASP A 164 -23.32 -2.78 -20.25
N ARG A 165 -24.29 -2.69 -21.18
CA ARG A 165 -25.39 -1.72 -21.13
C ARG A 165 -26.76 -2.44 -21.09
N GLN A 166 -27.55 -2.18 -20.05
CA GLN A 166 -28.91 -2.71 -19.91
C GLN A 166 -29.90 -1.54 -19.74
N GLY A 167 -30.99 -1.51 -20.52
CA GLY A 167 -32.03 -0.47 -20.44
C GLY A 167 -31.59 0.96 -20.85
N GLY A 168 -30.31 1.18 -21.12
CA GLY A 168 -29.70 2.51 -21.26
C GLY A 168 -28.57 2.75 -20.27
N ASN A 169 -28.64 2.08 -19.12
CA ASN A 169 -27.75 2.23 -17.97
C ASN A 169 -26.46 1.40 -18.14
N PRO A 170 -25.30 1.90 -17.67
CA PRO A 170 -24.11 1.07 -17.53
C PRO A 170 -24.32 0.06 -16.39
N ARG A 171 -24.02 -1.20 -16.67
CA ARG A 171 -24.11 -2.35 -15.78
C ARG A 171 -22.74 -2.95 -15.54
N LEU A 172 -22.50 -3.45 -14.33
CA LEU A 172 -21.27 -4.16 -13.96
C LEU A 172 -21.60 -5.49 -13.26
N TYR A 173 -21.07 -6.61 -13.74
CA TYR A 173 -21.41 -7.96 -13.25
C TYR A 173 -20.19 -8.88 -13.24
N SER A 174 -20.23 -9.97 -12.48
CA SER A 174 -19.13 -10.94 -12.39
C SER A 174 -19.51 -12.26 -13.04
N THR A 175 -18.69 -12.82 -13.94
CA THR A 175 -19.08 -14.00 -14.74
C THR A 175 -19.28 -15.28 -13.92
N GLY A 176 -18.76 -15.34 -12.69
CA GLY A 176 -18.94 -16.44 -11.74
C GLY A 176 -19.84 -16.11 -10.54
N HIS A 177 -20.57 -14.99 -10.54
CA HIS A 177 -21.48 -14.63 -9.45
C HIS A 177 -22.84 -14.16 -9.98
N ALA A 178 -23.90 -14.33 -9.19
CA ALA A 178 -25.25 -13.92 -9.58
C ALA A 178 -25.49 -12.40 -9.40
N ASP A 179 -24.71 -11.76 -8.53
CA ASP A 179 -24.88 -10.35 -8.19
C ASP A 179 -24.33 -9.40 -9.27
N TRP A 180 -25.01 -8.28 -9.48
CA TRP A 180 -24.64 -7.24 -10.44
C TRP A 180 -25.05 -5.85 -9.98
N LEU A 181 -24.43 -4.84 -10.59
CA LEU A 181 -24.60 -3.41 -10.28
C LEU A 181 -25.21 -2.69 -11.47
N GLU A 182 -26.16 -1.81 -11.21
CA GLU A 182 -26.78 -0.92 -12.21
C GLU A 182 -26.69 0.53 -11.77
N LEU A 183 -26.35 1.45 -12.66
CA LEU A 183 -26.45 2.89 -12.40
C LEU A 183 -27.77 3.46 -12.93
N ALA A 184 -28.64 3.94 -12.04
CA ALA A 184 -29.85 4.68 -12.40
C ALA A 184 -29.99 5.93 -11.52
N ASP A 185 -30.27 7.09 -12.13
CA ASP A 185 -30.52 8.37 -11.44
C ASP A 185 -29.45 8.73 -10.38
N GLY A 186 -28.17 8.56 -10.72
CA GLY A 186 -27.04 8.80 -9.81
C GLY A 186 -26.96 7.84 -8.61
N THR A 187 -27.76 6.77 -8.61
CA THR A 187 -27.75 5.72 -7.58
C THR A 187 -27.25 4.41 -8.15
N ILE A 188 -26.45 3.66 -7.38
CA ILE A 188 -26.10 2.28 -7.72
C ILE A 188 -27.16 1.35 -7.11
N THR A 189 -27.79 0.53 -7.94
CA THR A 189 -28.62 -0.59 -7.49
C THR A 189 -27.78 -1.86 -7.53
N VAL A 190 -27.57 -2.47 -6.36
CA VAL A 190 -26.96 -3.78 -6.18
C VAL A 190 -28.07 -4.81 -6.29
N HIS A 191 -28.12 -5.51 -7.43
CA HIS A 191 -29.04 -6.62 -7.65
C HIS A 191 -28.39 -7.91 -7.18
N GLY A 192 -29.06 -8.66 -6.31
CA GLY A 192 -28.59 -9.92 -5.75
C GLY A 192 -29.74 -10.82 -5.28
N ALA A 193 -29.40 -12.02 -4.82
CA ALA A 193 -30.34 -13.15 -4.72
C ALA A 193 -31.57 -13.01 -3.78
N ALA A 194 -31.68 -11.92 -3.00
CA ALA A 194 -32.80 -11.69 -2.06
C ALA A 194 -33.64 -10.47 -2.44
N THR A 195 -33.04 -9.27 -2.41
CA THR A 195 -33.70 -7.99 -2.73
C THR A 195 -32.68 -7.02 -3.28
N PRO A 196 -32.97 -6.25 -4.35
CA PRO A 196 -32.08 -5.17 -4.80
C PRO A 196 -31.88 -4.09 -3.73
N GLN A 197 -30.64 -3.63 -3.55
CA GLN A 197 -30.27 -2.58 -2.59
C GLN A 197 -29.79 -1.33 -3.32
N ARG A 198 -30.29 -0.15 -2.95
CA ARG A 198 -29.83 1.14 -3.50
C ARG A 198 -28.77 1.76 -2.59
N THR A 199 -27.66 2.21 -3.16
CA THR A 199 -26.56 2.91 -2.46
C THR A 199 -25.86 3.92 -3.38
N THR A 200 -25.07 4.81 -2.80
CA THR A 200 -24.13 5.70 -3.53
C THR A 200 -22.71 5.10 -3.66
N LEU A 201 -22.38 4.06 -2.87
CA LEU A 201 -21.04 3.48 -2.77
C LEU A 201 -21.08 1.96 -2.56
N VAL A 202 -20.37 1.22 -3.41
CA VAL A 202 -20.18 -0.24 -3.30
C VAL A 202 -18.70 -0.55 -3.06
N ARG A 203 -18.39 -1.53 -2.20
CA ARG A 203 -17.05 -2.14 -2.08
C ARG A 203 -17.07 -3.53 -2.71
N LEU A 204 -16.49 -3.64 -3.89
CA LEU A 204 -16.35 -4.88 -4.62
C LEU A 204 -15.03 -5.58 -4.23
N THR A 205 -15.07 -6.86 -3.87
CA THR A 205 -13.88 -7.70 -3.61
C THR A 205 -13.85 -8.89 -4.54
N ARG A 206 -12.65 -9.42 -4.86
CA ARG A 206 -12.52 -10.60 -5.72
C ARG A 206 -12.44 -11.87 -4.87
N ALA A 207 -13.35 -12.81 -5.10
CA ALA A 207 -13.23 -14.18 -4.57
C ALA A 207 -12.06 -14.88 -5.30
N ARG A 208 -11.20 -15.63 -4.58
CA ARG A 208 -10.11 -16.36 -5.25
C ARG A 208 -10.64 -17.69 -5.74
N GLU A 209 -10.44 -17.98 -7.01
CA GLU A 209 -10.88 -19.25 -7.63
C GLU A 209 -10.14 -20.48 -7.04
N GLU A 210 -9.04 -20.25 -6.31
CA GLU A 210 -8.27 -21.27 -5.59
C GLU A 210 -8.83 -21.59 -4.18
N ASP A 211 -9.82 -20.85 -3.66
CA ASP A 211 -10.34 -20.99 -2.28
C ASP A 211 -11.13 -22.31 -2.02
N ALA A 212 -11.14 -23.25 -2.98
CA ALA A 212 -11.67 -24.61 -2.83
C ALA A 212 -10.97 -25.43 -1.72
N GLN A 213 -9.80 -24.98 -1.25
CA GLN A 213 -9.21 -25.41 0.02
C GLN A 213 -8.85 -24.17 0.84
N PRO A 214 -9.30 -24.03 2.10
CA PRO A 214 -9.02 -22.85 2.93
C PRO A 214 -7.53 -22.80 3.29
N GLY A 215 -6.78 -22.04 2.50
CA GLY A 215 -5.37 -21.76 2.74
C GLY A 215 -5.14 -20.96 4.02
N LYS A 216 -3.90 -20.99 4.54
CA LYS A 216 -3.52 -20.26 5.75
C LYS A 216 -3.88 -18.77 5.68
N ASP A 217 -3.70 -18.16 4.51
CA ASP A 217 -4.05 -16.77 4.19
C ASP A 217 -5.50 -16.41 4.55
N GLN A 218 -6.46 -17.32 4.33
CA GLN A 218 -7.87 -17.06 4.62
C GLN A 218 -8.13 -16.95 6.13
N GLY A 219 -7.44 -17.76 6.95
CA GLY A 219 -7.52 -17.67 8.41
C GLY A 219 -6.95 -16.36 8.97
N ASP A 220 -5.90 -15.83 8.33
CA ASP A 220 -5.38 -14.49 8.64
C ASP A 220 -6.37 -13.39 8.17
N LEU A 221 -6.95 -13.50 6.96
CA LEU A 221 -7.98 -12.57 6.47
C LEU A 221 -9.25 -12.52 7.34
N ASP A 222 -9.82 -13.67 7.71
CA ASP A 222 -11.00 -13.73 8.58
C ASP A 222 -10.74 -13.16 9.97
N ARG A 223 -9.51 -13.32 10.47
CA ARG A 223 -9.06 -12.62 11.68
C ARG A 223 -9.02 -11.10 11.48
N LEU A 224 -8.52 -10.59 10.35
CA LEU A 224 -8.52 -9.14 10.07
C LEU A 224 -9.94 -8.57 9.94
N ARG A 225 -10.84 -9.28 9.24
CA ARG A 225 -12.27 -8.94 9.13
C ARG A 225 -12.91 -8.85 10.52
N LYS A 226 -12.61 -9.80 11.41
CA LYS A 226 -13.08 -9.79 12.80
C LYS A 226 -12.49 -8.62 13.61
N GLU A 227 -11.18 -8.37 13.53
CA GLU A 227 -10.53 -7.28 14.28
C GLU A 227 -11.04 -5.90 13.83
N ARG A 228 -11.36 -5.70 12.55
CA ARG A 228 -12.11 -4.52 12.07
C ARG A 228 -13.54 -4.48 12.65
N GLY A 229 -14.30 -5.56 12.49
CA GLY A 229 -15.72 -5.58 12.91
C GLY A 229 -15.93 -5.43 14.42
N ASP A 230 -14.94 -5.77 15.24
CA ASP A 230 -14.96 -5.50 16.68
C ASP A 230 -14.65 -4.02 17.00
N LEU A 231 -13.79 -3.35 16.23
CA LEU A 231 -13.57 -1.90 16.34
C LEU A 231 -14.78 -1.08 15.89
N GLU A 232 -15.53 -1.55 14.89
CA GLU A 232 -16.78 -0.90 14.47
C GLU A 232 -17.85 -0.99 15.56
N LYS A 233 -17.93 -2.11 16.30
CA LYS A 233 -18.79 -2.26 17.48
C LYS A 233 -18.32 -1.39 18.64
N GLU A 234 -17.01 -1.29 18.87
CA GLU A 234 -16.41 -0.41 19.89
C GLU A 234 -16.79 1.06 19.62
N MET A 235 -16.64 1.51 18.37
CA MET A 235 -17.03 2.85 17.93
C MET A 235 -18.55 3.09 18.00
N ALA A 236 -19.38 2.12 17.65
CA ALA A 236 -20.84 2.23 17.75
C ALA A 236 -21.38 2.13 19.20
N GLY A 237 -20.62 1.49 20.10
CA GLY A 237 -20.95 1.36 21.52
C GLY A 237 -20.53 2.55 22.39
N ALA A 238 -19.71 3.47 21.86
CA ALA A 238 -19.20 4.65 22.56
C ALA A 238 -20.30 5.71 22.79
N ARG A 239 -21.06 5.57 23.88
CA ARG A 239 -22.16 6.49 24.25
C ARG A 239 -21.68 7.91 24.59
N ASP A 240 -20.51 8.01 25.21
CA ASP A 240 -19.79 9.28 25.39
C ASP A 240 -18.71 9.36 24.31
N ILE A 241 -18.58 10.50 23.62
CA ILE A 241 -17.59 10.71 22.54
C ILE A 241 -16.18 10.87 23.16
N PRO A 242 -15.28 9.87 23.11
CA PRO A 242 -13.99 9.98 23.78
C PRO A 242 -12.98 10.73 22.89
N ALA A 243 -11.85 11.15 23.46
CA ALA A 243 -10.73 11.66 22.65
C ALA A 243 -10.20 10.61 21.64
N ASP A 244 -10.47 9.32 21.87
CA ASP A 244 -10.05 8.19 21.04
C ASP A 244 -10.81 8.06 19.71
N VAL A 245 -11.95 8.76 19.45
CA VAL A 245 -12.70 8.56 18.18
C VAL A 245 -11.83 8.75 16.94
N ASN A 246 -10.89 9.72 16.95
CA ASN A 246 -9.96 9.92 15.84
C ASN A 246 -8.92 8.80 15.71
N GLN A 247 -8.53 8.17 16.82
CA GLN A 247 -7.58 7.06 16.87
C GLN A 247 -8.26 5.73 16.50
N LEU A 248 -9.50 5.48 16.94
CA LEU A 248 -10.35 4.40 16.44
C LEU A 248 -10.61 4.52 14.93
N ARG A 249 -10.96 5.72 14.43
CA ARG A 249 -11.07 5.99 12.98
C ARG A 249 -9.77 5.63 12.26
N SER A 250 -8.62 6.18 12.72
CA SER A 250 -7.30 5.89 12.14
C SER A 250 -6.96 4.39 12.11
N ARG A 251 -7.31 3.64 13.17
CA ARG A 251 -7.12 2.18 13.23
C ARG A 251 -8.03 1.43 12.24
N ILE A 252 -9.28 1.85 12.10
CA ILE A 252 -10.23 1.30 11.12
C ILE A 252 -9.76 1.58 9.68
N ASP A 253 -9.26 2.78 9.40
CA ASP A 253 -8.71 3.15 8.08
C ASP A 253 -7.46 2.33 7.72
N VAL A 254 -6.56 2.09 8.68
CA VAL A 254 -5.42 1.19 8.51
C VAL A 254 -5.88 -0.25 8.23
N TRP A 255 -6.88 -0.76 8.96
CA TRP A 255 -7.41 -2.11 8.69
C TRP A 255 -8.13 -2.22 7.34
N ASN A 256 -8.90 -1.21 6.95
CA ASN A 256 -9.50 -1.13 5.62
C ASN A 256 -8.41 -1.18 4.54
N HIS A 257 -7.36 -0.37 4.66
CA HIS A 257 -6.24 -0.39 3.71
C HIS A 257 -5.56 -1.76 3.62
N ILE A 258 -5.37 -2.48 4.74
CA ILE A 258 -4.77 -3.83 4.74
C ILE A 258 -5.72 -4.86 4.10
N LEU A 259 -7.02 -4.81 4.42
CA LEU A 259 -8.04 -5.68 3.82
C LEU A 259 -8.16 -5.41 2.31
N ASP A 260 -8.29 -4.15 1.90
CA ASP A 260 -8.35 -3.73 0.50
C ASP A 260 -7.12 -4.22 -0.29
N ALA A 261 -5.93 -4.15 0.32
CA ALA A 261 -4.69 -4.59 -0.31
C ALA A 261 -4.61 -6.11 -0.50
N SER A 262 -5.23 -6.86 0.41
CA SER A 262 -5.15 -8.34 0.47
C SER A 262 -6.29 -9.03 -0.29
N GLU A 263 -7.45 -8.37 -0.37
CA GLU A 263 -8.66 -8.78 -1.10
C GLU A 263 -8.73 -8.17 -2.52
N GLY A 264 -7.87 -7.19 -2.82
CA GLY A 264 -7.85 -6.46 -4.09
C GLY A 264 -9.09 -5.61 -4.32
N ALA A 265 -9.57 -4.94 -3.26
CA ALA A 265 -10.86 -4.26 -3.25
C ALA A 265 -10.92 -3.03 -4.18
N VAL A 266 -12.10 -2.83 -4.76
CA VAL A 266 -12.47 -1.70 -5.61
C VAL A 266 -13.66 -1.00 -5.00
N TYR A 267 -13.59 0.32 -4.84
CA TYR A 267 -14.73 1.15 -4.50
C TYR A 267 -15.43 1.62 -5.77
N ILE A 268 -16.75 1.62 -5.80
CA ILE A 268 -17.55 1.98 -6.97
C ILE A 268 -18.60 3.01 -6.53
N SER A 269 -18.62 4.19 -7.15
CA SER A 269 -19.57 5.27 -6.88
C SER A 269 -20.16 5.83 -8.17
N ALA A 270 -21.36 6.41 -8.10
CA ALA A 270 -21.92 7.16 -9.22
C ALA A 270 -21.15 8.48 -9.44
N ALA A 271 -20.76 8.79 -10.67
CA ALA A 271 -20.12 10.06 -11.02
C ALA A 271 -20.28 10.39 -12.52
N GLY A 272 -20.66 11.63 -12.86
CA GLY A 272 -20.66 12.13 -14.25
C GLY A 272 -21.57 11.36 -15.22
N GLY A 273 -22.64 10.74 -14.74
CA GLY A 273 -23.50 9.86 -15.56
C GLY A 273 -22.92 8.45 -15.81
N GLY A 274 -21.82 8.11 -15.16
CA GLY A 274 -21.17 6.81 -15.22
C GLY A 274 -20.84 6.23 -13.83
N LEU A 275 -20.27 5.03 -13.83
CA LEU A 275 -19.67 4.42 -12.64
C LEU A 275 -18.21 4.86 -12.53
N HIS A 276 -17.82 5.50 -11.44
CA HIS A 276 -16.42 5.73 -11.09
C HIS A 276 -15.94 4.60 -10.17
N LEU A 277 -14.83 3.96 -10.54
CA LEU A 277 -14.23 2.84 -9.84
C LEU A 277 -12.84 3.26 -9.35
N GLN A 278 -12.52 2.97 -8.09
CA GLN A 278 -11.29 3.40 -7.41
C GLN A 278 -10.62 2.24 -6.64
N ASP A 279 -9.42 1.84 -7.08
CA ASP A 279 -8.49 0.99 -6.32
C ASP A 279 -7.61 1.92 -5.45
N ARG A 280 -8.05 2.13 -4.20
CA ARG A 280 -7.41 3.07 -3.25
C ARG A 280 -5.98 2.66 -2.86
N VAL A 281 -5.66 1.37 -2.94
CA VAL A 281 -4.35 0.84 -2.54
C VAL A 281 -3.33 1.05 -3.65
N ARG A 282 -3.73 0.79 -4.90
CA ARG A 282 -2.87 0.96 -6.08
C ARG A 282 -2.97 2.35 -6.73
N ARG A 283 -3.84 3.22 -6.20
CA ARG A 283 -4.14 4.57 -6.71
C ARG A 283 -4.51 4.57 -8.19
N ARG A 284 -5.48 3.73 -8.55
CA ARG A 284 -6.00 3.63 -9.93
C ARG A 284 -7.47 3.94 -9.95
N GLU A 285 -7.89 4.66 -10.98
CA GLU A 285 -9.26 5.11 -11.18
C GLU A 285 -9.70 4.78 -12.60
N ALA A 286 -10.95 4.38 -12.75
CA ALA A 286 -11.60 4.10 -14.03
C ALA A 286 -13.01 4.67 -14.03
N HIS A 287 -13.46 5.22 -15.16
CA HIS A 287 -14.82 5.71 -15.32
C HIS A 287 -15.52 4.91 -16.43
N LEU A 288 -16.67 4.32 -16.12
CA LEU A 288 -17.51 3.58 -17.07
C LEU A 288 -18.72 4.43 -17.45
N PHE A 289 -18.76 4.87 -18.70
CA PHE A 289 -19.87 5.65 -19.26
C PHE A 289 -20.66 4.81 -20.26
N PRO A 290 -21.98 5.01 -20.39
CA PRO A 290 -22.73 4.45 -21.52
C PRO A 290 -22.20 5.03 -22.85
N SER A 291 -22.10 4.19 -23.88
CA SER A 291 -21.78 4.59 -25.25
C SER A 291 -22.80 4.01 -26.23
N ASP A 292 -22.81 4.50 -27.47
CA ASP A 292 -23.64 3.95 -28.55
C ASP A 292 -23.29 2.47 -28.83
N SER A 293 -22.03 2.11 -28.62
CA SER A 293 -21.46 0.75 -28.70
C SER A 293 -21.41 0.00 -27.35
N GLY A 294 -22.31 0.34 -26.42
CA GLY A 294 -22.46 -0.34 -25.13
C GLY A 294 -21.90 0.47 -23.96
N VAL A 295 -20.67 0.14 -23.54
CA VAL A 295 -19.96 0.84 -22.46
C VAL A 295 -18.56 1.25 -22.90
N ARG A 296 -18.17 2.44 -22.46
CA ARG A 296 -16.86 3.06 -22.63
C ARG A 296 -16.17 3.16 -21.27
N ALA A 297 -14.99 2.56 -21.14
CA ALA A 297 -14.11 2.81 -20.00
C ALA A 297 -13.12 3.94 -20.34
N GLU A 298 -12.94 4.89 -19.43
CA GLU A 298 -11.79 5.77 -19.39
C GLU A 298 -10.87 5.36 -18.23
N TRP A 299 -9.58 5.18 -18.50
CA TRP A 299 -8.58 4.76 -17.51
C TRP A 299 -7.28 5.53 -17.72
N HIS A 300 -6.92 6.40 -16.76
CA HIS A 300 -5.83 7.38 -16.88
C HIS A 300 -5.78 8.13 -18.23
N GLY A 301 -6.93 8.62 -18.71
CA GLY A 301 -7.06 9.33 -19.99
C GLY A 301 -6.99 8.46 -21.25
N VAL A 302 -6.93 7.12 -21.11
CA VAL A 302 -7.08 6.17 -22.23
C VAL A 302 -8.53 5.71 -22.29
N THR A 303 -9.21 6.03 -23.38
CA THR A 303 -10.59 5.60 -23.67
C THR A 303 -10.62 4.25 -24.39
N VAL A 304 -11.41 3.30 -23.88
CA VAL A 304 -11.67 1.99 -24.50
C VAL A 304 -13.18 1.81 -24.62
N ASP A 305 -13.69 1.74 -25.85
CA ASP A 305 -15.08 1.42 -26.17
C ASP A 305 -15.20 -0.08 -26.49
N ALA A 306 -16.12 -0.81 -25.84
CA ALA A 306 -16.39 -2.21 -26.17
C ALA A 306 -17.74 -2.72 -25.61
N ASN A 307 -18.37 -3.64 -26.34
CA ASN A 307 -19.56 -4.39 -25.89
C ASN A 307 -19.27 -5.39 -24.73
N SER A 308 -18.02 -5.49 -24.26
CA SER A 308 -17.64 -6.25 -23.07
C SER A 308 -16.24 -5.84 -22.62
N ILE A 309 -16.16 -5.03 -21.58
CA ILE A 309 -14.89 -4.64 -20.95
C ILE A 309 -14.68 -5.53 -19.73
N THR A 310 -13.64 -6.37 -19.73
CA THR A 310 -13.22 -7.10 -18.54
C THR A 310 -12.22 -6.26 -17.76
N LEU A 311 -12.56 -5.91 -16.52
CA LEU A 311 -11.72 -5.16 -15.60
C LEU A 311 -10.77 -6.09 -14.85
N LEU A 312 -9.52 -6.15 -15.27
CA LEU A 312 -8.54 -7.09 -14.70
C LEU A 312 -7.72 -6.45 -13.57
N ASN A 313 -7.61 -7.18 -12.44
CA ASN A 313 -6.65 -7.01 -11.34
C ASN A 313 -6.22 -5.55 -11.05
N GLY A 314 -7.16 -4.75 -10.54
CA GLY A 314 -6.94 -3.33 -10.26
C GLY A 314 -7.21 -2.45 -11.47
N LEU A 315 -8.45 -2.53 -11.97
CA LEU A 315 -9.11 -1.57 -12.85
C LEU A 315 -8.51 -1.31 -14.24
N ALA A 316 -7.57 -2.13 -14.72
CA ALA A 316 -7.15 -2.03 -16.12
C ALA A 316 -8.25 -2.61 -17.03
N PRO A 317 -8.90 -1.81 -17.92
CA PRO A 317 -9.87 -2.33 -18.86
C PRO A 317 -9.16 -3.14 -19.95
N VAL A 318 -9.58 -4.40 -20.14
CA VAL A 318 -9.09 -5.28 -21.19
C VAL A 318 -10.25 -5.74 -22.05
N ARG A 319 -10.08 -5.66 -23.38
CA ARG A 319 -11.08 -6.14 -24.34
C ARG A 319 -11.13 -7.67 -24.32
N THR A 320 -12.32 -8.21 -24.46
CA THR A 320 -12.58 -9.67 -24.49
C THR A 320 -12.50 -10.27 -25.90
N ASP A 321 -12.45 -9.46 -26.96
CA ASP A 321 -12.42 -9.90 -28.36
C ASP A 321 -11.02 -10.29 -28.89
N GLY A 322 -10.07 -10.51 -27.97
CA GLY A 322 -8.73 -11.02 -28.25
C GLY A 322 -7.64 -9.94 -28.26
N PRO A 323 -6.37 -10.33 -28.54
CA PRO A 323 -5.30 -9.38 -28.74
C PRO A 323 -5.57 -8.56 -30.01
N LEU A 324 -5.61 -7.24 -29.88
CA LEU A 324 -5.75 -6.31 -31.00
C LEU A 324 -4.71 -6.64 -32.09
N VAL A 325 -5.17 -7.00 -33.29
CA VAL A 325 -4.30 -7.24 -34.44
C VAL A 325 -3.56 -5.94 -34.78
N PRO A 326 -2.22 -5.90 -34.72
CA PRO A 326 -1.49 -4.66 -34.99
C PRO A 326 -1.66 -4.21 -36.44
N PRO A 327 -2.01 -2.93 -36.71
CA PRO A 327 -2.01 -2.38 -38.07
C PRO A 327 -0.64 -2.57 -38.73
N ALA A 328 -0.57 -2.94 -40.01
CA ALA A 328 0.68 -3.41 -40.63
C ALA A 328 1.88 -2.46 -40.50
N ASP A 329 1.65 -1.15 -40.41
CA ASP A 329 2.67 -0.10 -40.26
C ASP A 329 2.92 0.34 -38.80
N TRP A 330 2.29 -0.29 -37.80
CA TRP A 330 2.36 0.10 -36.38
C TRP A 330 3.80 0.31 -35.90
N ARG A 331 4.71 -0.59 -36.31
CA ARG A 331 6.10 -0.55 -35.87
C ARG A 331 6.83 0.69 -36.41
N SER A 332 6.55 1.08 -37.65
CA SER A 332 7.10 2.30 -38.26
C SER A 332 6.61 3.58 -37.59
N ARG A 333 5.36 3.59 -37.09
CA ARG A 333 4.83 4.71 -36.29
C ARG A 333 5.44 4.73 -34.87
N PHE A 334 5.64 3.56 -34.27
CA PHE A 334 6.33 3.41 -32.98
C PHE A 334 7.77 3.90 -33.05
N ASP A 335 8.57 3.37 -33.96
CA ASP A 335 9.99 3.74 -34.11
C ASP A 335 10.17 5.23 -34.42
N ARG A 336 9.27 5.86 -35.18
CA ARG A 336 9.30 7.31 -35.43
C ARG A 336 9.14 8.15 -34.15
N ARG A 337 8.39 7.66 -33.15
CA ARG A 337 8.19 8.35 -31.87
C ARG A 337 9.33 8.08 -30.88
N TYR A 338 9.84 6.84 -30.88
CA TYR A 338 10.82 6.34 -29.92
C TYR A 338 12.27 6.37 -30.41
N SER A 339 12.55 6.77 -31.66
CA SER A 339 13.92 7.06 -32.11
C SER A 339 14.54 8.26 -31.38
N LEU A 340 15.85 8.45 -31.56
CA LEU A 340 16.54 9.71 -31.23
C LEU A 340 16.99 10.40 -32.52
N ALA A 341 16.83 11.73 -32.59
CA ALA A 341 17.38 12.55 -33.66
C ALA A 341 18.92 12.64 -33.54
N ASP A 342 19.62 13.06 -34.59
CA ASP A 342 21.08 13.16 -34.56
C ASP A 342 21.57 14.10 -33.45
N GLY A 343 22.55 13.65 -32.67
CA GLY A 343 23.03 14.35 -31.47
C GLY A 343 22.09 14.34 -30.25
N GLU A 344 20.84 13.86 -30.36
CA GLU A 344 19.93 13.72 -29.22
C GLU A 344 20.41 12.58 -28.31
N ILE A 345 20.80 12.91 -27.07
CA ILE A 345 21.37 11.97 -26.07
C ILE A 345 20.27 11.21 -25.32
N LEU A 346 19.18 11.88 -25.00
CA LEU A 346 18.12 11.39 -24.13
C LEU A 346 16.78 12.00 -24.57
N ARG A 347 15.74 11.18 -24.71
CA ARG A 347 14.37 11.60 -25.01
C ARG A 347 13.41 11.10 -23.92
N TRP A 348 12.44 11.93 -23.58
CA TRP A 348 11.32 11.57 -22.70
C TRP A 348 10.00 11.54 -23.49
N VAL A 349 9.31 10.41 -23.46
CA VAL A 349 7.98 10.20 -24.04
C VAL A 349 6.96 10.20 -22.90
N ARG A 350 6.45 11.39 -22.59
CA ARG A 350 5.38 11.62 -21.61
C ARG A 350 4.05 10.98 -22.07
N PRO A 351 3.17 10.58 -21.14
CA PRO A 351 1.76 10.33 -21.43
C PRO A 351 1.05 11.58 -22.00
N PRO A 352 -0.06 11.43 -22.76
CA PRO A 352 -0.64 10.16 -23.21
C PRO A 352 0.28 9.45 -24.23
N PHE A 353 0.39 8.13 -24.10
CA PHE A 353 1.21 7.32 -25.00
C PHE A 353 0.53 7.14 -26.36
N ILE A 354 1.33 6.93 -27.42
CA ILE A 354 0.79 6.53 -28.71
C ILE A 354 0.17 5.12 -28.65
N PRO A 355 -0.93 4.82 -29.37
CA PRO A 355 -1.58 3.51 -29.33
C PRO A 355 -0.65 2.34 -29.64
N GLU A 356 0.38 2.56 -30.46
CA GLU A 356 1.32 1.53 -30.89
C GLU A 356 2.18 0.95 -29.76
N ARG A 357 2.32 1.68 -28.65
CA ARG A 357 2.99 1.19 -27.44
C ARG A 357 2.40 -0.12 -26.95
N GLN A 358 1.08 -0.32 -27.08
CA GLN A 358 0.42 -1.55 -26.64
C GLN A 358 0.87 -2.79 -27.41
N TYR A 359 1.13 -2.67 -28.72
CA TYR A 359 1.60 -3.78 -29.55
C TYR A 359 3.06 -4.14 -29.20
N HIS A 360 3.89 -3.14 -28.92
CA HIS A 360 5.24 -3.40 -28.40
C HIS A 360 5.19 -4.13 -27.05
N LEU A 361 4.30 -3.72 -26.13
CA LEU A 361 4.11 -4.39 -24.84
C LEU A 361 3.55 -5.82 -24.97
N GLN A 362 2.76 -6.12 -25.99
CA GLN A 362 2.29 -7.48 -26.28
C GLN A 362 3.46 -8.39 -26.67
N GLY A 363 4.39 -7.91 -27.52
CA GLY A 363 5.62 -8.64 -27.86
C GLY A 363 6.46 -8.96 -26.62
N LEU A 364 6.76 -7.96 -25.79
CA LEU A 364 7.52 -8.14 -24.53
C LEU A 364 6.88 -9.15 -23.56
N ARG A 365 5.54 -9.33 -23.61
CA ARG A 365 4.84 -10.33 -22.80
C ARG A 365 5.05 -11.76 -23.30
N GLN A 366 5.19 -11.98 -24.61
CA GLN A 366 5.37 -13.31 -25.21
C GLN A 366 6.75 -13.90 -24.88
N ASP A 367 7.81 -13.10 -24.90
CA ASP A 367 9.15 -13.54 -24.47
C ASP A 367 9.20 -13.85 -22.96
N SER A 368 8.37 -13.18 -22.16
CA SER A 368 8.34 -13.35 -20.71
C SER A 368 7.65 -14.65 -20.30
N ARG A 369 8.42 -15.76 -20.26
CA ARG A 369 8.01 -17.11 -19.77
C ARG A 369 7.51 -17.18 -18.31
N VAL A 370 7.25 -16.05 -17.67
CA VAL A 370 6.95 -15.91 -16.24
C VAL A 370 5.48 -15.54 -16.05
N ASN A 371 4.64 -16.55 -15.83
CA ASN A 371 3.23 -16.46 -15.40
C ASN A 371 2.30 -15.58 -16.29
N PRO A 372 1.39 -16.19 -17.08
CA PRO A 372 0.53 -15.49 -18.03
C PRO A 372 -0.63 -14.68 -17.40
N GLY A 373 -0.75 -14.66 -16.06
CA GLY A 373 -1.78 -13.88 -15.37
C GLY A 373 -1.77 -12.38 -15.73
N PRO A 374 -2.91 -11.68 -15.64
CA PRO A 374 -3.04 -10.32 -16.13
C PRO A 374 -2.22 -9.33 -15.29
N ARG A 375 -1.03 -9.01 -15.80
CA ARG A 375 -0.15 -7.97 -15.27
C ARG A 375 -0.75 -6.59 -15.54
N PRO A 376 -0.60 -5.62 -14.62
CA PRO A 376 -0.89 -4.23 -14.94
C PRO A 376 -0.06 -3.76 -16.15
N PRO A 377 -0.53 -2.76 -16.91
CA PRO A 377 0.27 -2.15 -17.97
C PRO A 377 1.51 -1.50 -17.37
N PHE A 378 2.63 -1.57 -18.08
CA PHE A 378 3.89 -1.01 -17.62
C PHE A 378 3.83 0.53 -17.71
N LEU A 379 4.13 1.21 -16.59
CA LEU A 379 4.04 2.67 -16.48
C LEU A 379 5.33 3.37 -16.89
N PHE A 380 6.42 2.59 -17.03
CA PHE A 380 7.74 3.04 -17.48
C PHE A 380 8.36 1.97 -18.37
N LEU A 381 8.92 2.40 -19.50
CA LEU A 381 9.87 1.66 -20.33
C LEU A 381 11.13 2.50 -20.48
N SER A 382 12.30 1.86 -20.39
CA SER A 382 13.52 2.45 -20.92
C SER A 382 14.00 1.69 -22.14
N PHE A 383 14.55 2.47 -23.08
CA PHE A 383 15.13 1.99 -24.31
C PHE A 383 16.55 2.49 -24.46
N ARG A 384 17.40 1.64 -25.03
CA ARG A 384 18.68 2.02 -25.59
C ARG A 384 18.54 2.28 -27.09
N TRP A 385 19.27 3.29 -27.57
CA TRP A 385 19.34 3.67 -28.97
C TRP A 385 20.79 3.74 -29.46
N ASP A 386 21.13 2.90 -30.44
CA ASP A 386 22.41 2.84 -31.16
C ASP A 386 22.19 2.96 -32.69
N GLY A 387 21.12 3.66 -33.08
CA GLY A 387 20.56 3.65 -34.44
C GLY A 387 19.41 2.65 -34.58
N THR A 388 19.34 1.67 -33.69
CA THR A 388 18.22 0.74 -33.49
C THR A 388 17.64 0.86 -32.08
N LEU A 389 16.36 0.51 -31.92
CA LEU A 389 15.63 0.65 -30.65
C LEU A 389 15.59 -0.67 -29.86
N HIS A 390 16.37 -0.74 -28.78
CA HIS A 390 16.46 -1.91 -27.90
C HIS A 390 15.74 -1.65 -26.56
N SER A 391 14.97 -2.62 -26.07
CA SER A 391 14.37 -2.54 -24.74
C SER A 391 15.44 -2.77 -23.66
N SER A 392 15.68 -1.78 -22.80
CA SER A 392 16.71 -1.82 -21.74
C SER A 392 16.15 -1.97 -20.33
N GLY A 393 14.87 -1.62 -20.11
CA GLY A 393 14.23 -1.66 -18.80
C GLY A 393 12.72 -1.53 -18.88
N VAL A 394 12.03 -2.16 -17.93
CA VAL A 394 10.56 -2.21 -17.86
C VAL A 394 10.14 -2.16 -16.38
N ALA A 395 9.24 -1.26 -16.01
CA ALA A 395 8.70 -1.20 -14.65
C ALA A 395 7.16 -1.12 -14.61
N ALA A 396 6.58 -1.78 -13.61
CA ALA A 396 5.14 -1.80 -13.34
C ALA A 396 4.67 -0.69 -12.38
N HIS A 397 5.60 0.15 -11.92
CA HIS A 397 5.37 1.38 -11.16
C HIS A 397 5.78 2.59 -12.00
N GLU A 398 5.34 3.77 -11.61
CA GLU A 398 5.86 5.02 -12.16
C GLU A 398 7.36 5.14 -11.81
N GLY A 399 8.20 5.49 -12.78
CA GLY A 399 9.62 5.72 -12.52
C GLY A 399 9.83 6.96 -11.66
N THR A 400 10.80 6.95 -10.74
CA THR A 400 11.22 8.15 -10.01
C THR A 400 12.56 8.67 -10.54
N LEU A 401 12.96 9.91 -10.20
CA LEU A 401 14.28 10.42 -10.55
C LEU A 401 15.42 9.50 -10.07
N GLY A 402 15.38 9.02 -8.82
CA GLY A 402 16.39 8.10 -8.30
C GLY A 402 16.42 6.75 -9.04
N PHE A 403 15.25 6.25 -9.46
CA PHE A 403 15.17 5.04 -10.30
C PHE A 403 15.75 5.29 -11.69
N LEU A 404 15.39 6.40 -12.34
CA LEU A 404 15.88 6.78 -13.68
C LEU A 404 17.39 6.98 -13.68
N LEU A 405 17.97 7.64 -12.68
CA LEU A 405 19.42 7.81 -12.55
C LEU A 405 20.14 6.44 -12.45
N GLY A 406 19.57 5.49 -11.70
CA GLY A 406 20.09 4.12 -11.60
C GLY A 406 19.89 3.28 -12.88
N ASP A 407 18.91 3.63 -13.71
CA ASP A 407 18.68 2.99 -15.02
C ASP A 407 19.66 3.54 -16.07
N LEU A 408 19.77 4.87 -16.19
CA LEU A 408 20.73 5.58 -17.06
C LEU A 408 22.19 5.20 -16.79
N GLY A 409 22.52 5.00 -15.52
CA GLY A 409 23.87 4.62 -15.07
C GLY A 409 24.17 3.12 -15.09
N ARG A 410 23.18 2.24 -15.34
CA ARG A 410 23.37 0.78 -15.26
C ARG A 410 24.47 0.27 -16.19
N GLU A 411 24.54 0.81 -17.41
CA GLU A 411 25.58 0.45 -18.39
C GLU A 411 26.99 0.90 -17.97
N PHE A 412 27.09 1.94 -17.14
CA PHE A 412 28.34 2.40 -16.52
C PHE A 412 28.62 1.71 -15.17
N GLY A 413 27.85 0.68 -14.84
CA GLY A 413 27.96 -0.07 -13.59
C GLY A 413 27.44 0.67 -12.36
N LEU A 414 26.80 1.84 -12.48
CA LEU A 414 26.37 2.68 -11.35
C LEU A 414 25.45 1.92 -10.37
N LYS A 415 25.75 1.97 -9.07
CA LYS A 415 24.97 1.36 -8.00
C LYS A 415 24.05 2.39 -7.33
N GLN A 416 22.97 1.91 -6.71
CA GLN A 416 21.97 2.79 -6.08
C GLN A 416 22.50 3.62 -4.89
N TYR A 417 23.60 3.21 -4.24
CA TYR A 417 24.27 4.00 -3.19
C TYR A 417 25.18 5.11 -3.73
N GLU A 418 25.53 5.07 -5.02
CA GLU A 418 26.34 6.10 -5.68
C GLU A 418 25.48 7.30 -6.11
N ILE A 419 24.16 7.22 -5.92
CA ILE A 419 23.19 8.30 -6.13
C ILE A 419 22.74 8.80 -4.76
N GLY A 420 22.73 10.12 -4.57
CA GLY A 420 22.27 10.73 -3.32
C GLY A 420 21.62 12.08 -3.55
N GLY A 421 20.92 12.58 -2.55
CA GLY A 421 20.20 13.86 -2.60
C GLY A 421 19.04 13.88 -1.61
N PRO A 422 18.28 14.99 -1.55
CA PRO A 422 17.02 15.06 -0.82
C PRO A 422 16.04 13.97 -1.31
N THR A 423 15.31 13.35 -0.38
CA THR A 423 14.44 12.20 -0.70
C THR A 423 13.32 12.61 -1.66
N GLU A 424 12.77 13.79 -1.45
CA GLU A 424 11.76 14.48 -2.25
C GLU A 424 12.20 14.79 -3.69
N LEU A 425 13.51 14.94 -3.95
CA LEU A 425 14.04 15.05 -5.32
C LEU A 425 14.19 13.66 -5.94
N LEU A 426 14.80 12.71 -5.21
CA LEU A 426 15.01 11.35 -5.68
C LEU A 426 13.69 10.56 -5.88
N GLN A 427 12.61 10.99 -5.26
CA GLN A 427 11.25 10.43 -5.38
C GLN A 427 10.33 11.23 -6.31
N LEU A 428 10.85 12.24 -7.01
CA LEU A 428 10.11 12.98 -8.02
C LEU A 428 9.60 11.99 -9.10
N PRO A 429 8.28 11.87 -9.34
CA PRO A 429 7.73 10.93 -10.31
C PRO A 429 8.05 11.38 -11.75
N LEU A 430 8.86 10.59 -12.45
CA LEU A 430 9.27 10.75 -13.84
C LEU A 430 8.69 9.63 -14.71
N GLY A 431 7.37 9.42 -14.61
CA GLY A 431 6.61 8.49 -15.42
C GLY A 431 6.68 8.78 -16.93
N GLY A 432 6.20 7.84 -17.74
CA GLY A 432 6.47 7.85 -19.18
C GLY A 432 7.67 6.99 -19.55
N ASP A 433 8.06 7.03 -20.81
CA ASP A 433 9.14 6.21 -21.34
C ASP A 433 10.38 7.03 -21.67
N TRP A 434 11.56 6.43 -21.56
CA TRP A 434 12.84 7.10 -21.72
C TRP A 434 13.69 6.39 -22.78
N ILE A 435 14.28 7.14 -23.71
CA ILE A 435 15.15 6.59 -24.75
C ILE A 435 16.54 7.22 -24.63
N VAL A 436 17.55 6.38 -24.49
CA VAL A 436 18.91 6.72 -24.08
C VAL A 436 19.89 6.33 -25.17
N ARG A 437 20.76 7.25 -25.60
CA ARG A 437 21.77 6.92 -26.61
C ARG A 437 22.90 6.06 -26.01
N ALA A 438 23.30 5.01 -26.73
CA ALA A 438 24.26 4.03 -26.25
C ALA A 438 25.69 4.57 -26.08
N ASP A 439 26.15 5.44 -26.99
CA ASP A 439 27.53 5.91 -27.11
C ASP A 439 27.89 7.14 -26.25
N THR A 440 27.00 7.55 -25.34
CA THR A 440 27.14 8.80 -24.56
C THR A 440 27.51 8.55 -23.11
N SER A 441 28.44 9.35 -22.56
CA SER A 441 28.91 9.20 -21.17
C SER A 441 27.83 9.46 -20.12
N LEU A 442 28.08 9.06 -18.87
CA LEU A 442 27.17 9.28 -17.76
C LEU A 442 26.91 10.78 -17.50
N GLU A 443 27.95 11.61 -17.62
CA GLU A 443 27.88 13.08 -17.54
C GLU A 443 26.98 13.65 -18.65
N GLN A 444 27.09 13.12 -19.87
CA GLN A 444 26.27 13.54 -21.01
C GLN A 444 24.80 13.15 -20.81
N ARG A 445 24.53 11.94 -20.32
CA ARG A 445 23.17 11.45 -19.98
C ARG A 445 22.53 12.28 -18.88
N PHE A 446 23.27 12.54 -17.79
CA PHE A 446 22.77 13.36 -16.68
C PHE A 446 22.59 14.83 -17.09
N GLY A 447 23.55 15.44 -17.81
CA GLY A 447 23.37 16.79 -18.34
C GLY A 447 22.22 16.92 -19.37
N ALA A 448 21.88 15.85 -20.08
CA ALA A 448 20.68 15.80 -20.91
C ALA A 448 19.39 15.71 -20.07
N LEU A 449 19.41 14.95 -18.98
CA LEU A 449 18.29 14.86 -18.03
C LEU A 449 18.02 16.18 -17.31
N GLU A 450 19.06 16.89 -16.84
CA GLU A 450 18.93 18.25 -16.27
C GLU A 450 18.18 19.19 -17.23
N ARG A 451 18.59 19.22 -18.49
CA ARG A 451 17.94 20.02 -19.56
C ARG A 451 16.52 19.54 -19.91
N ILE A 452 16.12 18.33 -19.57
CA ILE A 452 14.73 17.88 -19.71
C ILE A 452 13.91 18.35 -18.52
N LEU A 453 14.42 18.17 -17.30
CA LEU A 453 13.76 18.58 -16.06
C LEU A 453 13.50 20.09 -16.03
N GLU A 454 14.50 20.92 -16.33
CA GLU A 454 14.34 22.38 -16.39
C GLU A 454 13.27 22.79 -17.41
N ARG A 455 13.33 22.27 -18.65
CA ARG A 455 12.40 22.63 -19.73
C ARG A 455 10.99 22.02 -19.63
N GLN A 456 10.72 21.12 -18.68
CA GLN A 456 9.44 20.40 -18.60
C GLN A 456 8.75 20.47 -17.25
N TRP A 457 9.48 20.88 -16.20
CA TRP A 457 8.99 21.03 -14.83
C TRP A 457 9.36 22.39 -14.22
N GLU A 458 10.13 23.22 -14.92
CA GLU A 458 10.66 24.51 -14.42
C GLU A 458 11.57 24.37 -13.17
N ARG A 459 12.03 23.14 -12.88
CA ARG A 459 12.92 22.81 -11.76
C ARG A 459 14.36 22.71 -12.20
N ARG A 460 15.23 23.58 -11.68
CA ARG A 460 16.69 23.53 -11.90
C ARG A 460 17.36 22.49 -11.02
N ILE A 461 17.15 21.22 -11.36
CA ILE A 461 17.83 20.10 -10.72
C ILE A 461 19.23 19.94 -11.35
N ARG A 462 20.25 19.87 -10.51
CA ARG A 462 21.66 19.60 -10.86
C ARG A 462 22.06 18.23 -10.35
N ILE A 463 22.79 17.47 -11.17
CA ILE A 463 23.27 16.12 -10.89
C ILE A 463 24.79 16.14 -11.04
N ALA A 464 25.53 16.16 -9.92
CA ALA A 464 26.98 16.35 -9.94
C ALA A 464 27.71 15.34 -9.05
N ARG A 465 28.77 14.71 -9.58
CA ARG A 465 29.71 13.90 -8.80
C ARG A 465 30.38 14.78 -7.74
N ARG A 466 30.24 14.42 -6.47
CA ARG A 466 30.90 15.04 -5.32
C ARG A 466 31.53 13.97 -4.46
N ARG A 467 32.76 14.22 -4.03
CA ARG A 467 33.45 13.40 -3.02
C ARG A 467 33.07 13.86 -1.62
N GLY A 468 32.82 12.93 -0.71
CA GLY A 468 32.55 13.24 0.69
C GLY A 468 32.54 12.00 1.56
N GLU A 469 32.58 12.18 2.88
CA GLU A 469 32.57 11.08 3.83
C GLU A 469 31.25 10.30 3.80
N ARG A 470 31.36 8.98 3.69
CA ARG A 470 30.24 8.03 3.73
C ARG A 470 30.56 6.89 4.66
N GLU A 471 29.55 6.36 5.33
CA GLU A 471 29.61 5.03 5.93
C GLU A 471 29.61 3.98 4.79
N VAL A 472 30.65 3.15 4.73
CA VAL A 472 30.89 2.16 3.67
C VAL A 472 31.20 0.79 4.27
N ILE A 473 30.89 -0.26 3.53
CA ILE A 473 31.35 -1.63 3.81
C ILE A 473 32.72 -1.79 3.17
N VAL A 474 33.76 -1.98 3.97
CA VAL A 474 35.11 -2.33 3.49
C VAL A 474 35.29 -3.85 3.55
N VAL A 475 35.86 -4.42 2.49
CA VAL A 475 36.05 -5.87 2.33
C VAL A 475 37.53 -6.21 2.23
N ARG A 476 38.00 -7.09 3.13
CA ARG A 476 39.42 -7.47 3.29
C ARG A 476 39.62 -8.99 3.29
N GLY A 477 40.88 -9.41 3.27
CA GLY A 477 41.28 -10.82 3.26
C GLY A 477 41.37 -11.39 1.86
N ARG A 478 41.10 -12.69 1.72
CA ARG A 478 41.15 -13.45 0.47
C ARG A 478 39.90 -14.31 0.34
N TYR A 479 39.34 -14.42 -0.87
CA TYR A 479 38.27 -15.36 -1.12
C TYR A 479 38.74 -16.80 -0.94
N GLU A 480 38.04 -17.53 -0.09
CA GLU A 480 38.12 -19.00 0.02
C GLU A 480 36.70 -19.53 0.27
N ARG A 481 36.23 -20.45 -0.57
CA ARG A 481 34.85 -20.95 -0.48
C ARG A 481 34.71 -21.91 0.70
N GLN A 482 33.96 -21.49 1.71
CA GLN A 482 33.52 -22.34 2.81
C GLN A 482 32.02 -22.68 2.62
N PRO A 483 31.66 -23.92 2.26
CA PRO A 483 30.26 -24.32 2.20
C PRO A 483 29.58 -24.23 3.56
N LEU A 484 28.31 -23.81 3.58
CA LEU A 484 27.57 -23.64 4.82
C LEU A 484 27.24 -25.02 5.46
N GLU A 485 27.71 -25.24 6.68
CA GLU A 485 27.58 -26.53 7.37
C GLU A 485 26.11 -27.00 7.46
N GLY A 486 25.88 -28.30 7.21
CA GLY A 486 24.57 -28.94 7.25
C GLY A 486 23.73 -28.83 5.97
N HIS A 487 24.08 -27.93 5.05
CA HIS A 487 23.31 -27.74 3.81
C HIS A 487 23.52 -28.85 2.78
N ARG A 488 22.42 -29.21 2.10
CA ARG A 488 22.41 -30.24 1.04
C ARG A 488 23.02 -29.78 -0.29
N ASP A 489 22.94 -28.50 -0.58
CA ASP A 489 23.53 -27.87 -1.77
C ASP A 489 24.64 -26.93 -1.29
N THR A 490 25.87 -27.25 -1.66
CA THR A 490 27.10 -26.61 -1.18
C THR A 490 27.65 -25.58 -2.18
N ASP A 491 27.11 -25.55 -3.40
CA ASP A 491 27.57 -24.71 -4.50
C ASP A 491 27.22 -23.22 -4.27
N PRO A 492 25.93 -22.80 -4.12
CA PRO A 492 25.58 -21.40 -4.01
C PRO A 492 25.97 -20.77 -2.67
N ILE A 493 26.41 -19.50 -2.72
CA ILE A 493 26.51 -18.65 -1.53
C ILE A 493 25.11 -18.19 -1.13
N TYR A 494 24.67 -18.54 0.09
CA TYR A 494 23.34 -18.20 0.59
C TYR A 494 23.29 -16.82 1.23
N LEU A 495 22.32 -15.99 0.86
CA LEU A 495 22.10 -14.67 1.47
C LEU A 495 20.92 -14.71 2.43
N PHE A 496 21.19 -14.61 3.72
CA PHE A 496 20.20 -14.56 4.80
C PHE A 496 20.74 -13.73 5.97
N ALA A 497 19.83 -13.14 6.75
CA ALA A 497 20.17 -12.44 7.99
C ALA A 497 20.10 -13.41 9.19
N GLU A 498 18.89 -13.72 9.68
CA GLU A 498 18.70 -14.48 10.93
C GLU A 498 18.55 -15.99 10.71
N THR A 499 17.63 -16.40 9.84
CA THR A 499 17.20 -17.80 9.71
C THR A 499 17.98 -18.50 8.60
N ALA A 500 18.64 -19.61 8.95
CA ALA A 500 19.39 -20.45 8.01
C ALA A 500 18.50 -21.00 6.86
N PRO A 501 19.05 -21.19 5.65
CA PRO A 501 18.26 -21.50 4.44
C PRO A 501 17.37 -22.74 4.54
N ASP A 502 17.70 -23.75 5.35
CA ASP A 502 16.93 -25.00 5.47
C ASP A 502 15.50 -24.77 6.03
N LYS A 503 15.28 -23.61 6.67
CA LYS A 503 13.97 -23.17 7.19
C LYS A 503 13.35 -22.04 6.37
N ALA A 504 14.06 -21.51 5.37
CA ALA A 504 13.64 -20.38 4.56
C ALA A 504 13.49 -20.79 3.09
N ARG A 505 12.24 -20.96 2.64
CA ARG A 505 11.91 -21.30 1.24
C ARG A 505 12.67 -20.35 0.28
N PRO A 506 13.50 -20.86 -0.66
CA PRO A 506 14.27 -20.00 -1.57
C PRO A 506 13.31 -19.13 -2.40
N LEU A 507 13.51 -17.81 -2.36
CA LEU A 507 12.50 -16.85 -2.84
C LEU A 507 12.75 -16.46 -4.31
N GLY A 508 12.72 -17.47 -5.18
CA GLY A 508 13.06 -17.32 -6.60
C GLY A 508 14.52 -17.65 -6.91
N GLY A 509 14.87 -17.51 -8.20
CA GLY A 509 16.04 -18.16 -8.80
C GLY A 509 17.40 -17.83 -8.17
N SER A 510 18.31 -18.83 -8.21
CA SER A 510 19.72 -18.63 -7.94
C SER A 510 20.36 -17.75 -9.01
N GLY A 511 21.10 -16.72 -8.62
CA GLY A 511 21.84 -15.87 -9.54
C GLY A 511 23.26 -16.39 -9.82
N GLN A 512 23.87 -15.84 -10.87
CA GLN A 512 25.29 -15.97 -11.20
C GLN A 512 25.91 -14.57 -11.29
N THR A 513 27.13 -14.42 -10.77
CA THR A 513 27.85 -13.14 -10.68
C THR A 513 29.32 -13.42 -10.34
N THR A 514 30.18 -12.42 -10.37
CA THR A 514 31.50 -12.50 -9.71
C THR A 514 31.38 -12.18 -8.22
N VAL A 515 32.37 -12.54 -7.40
CA VAL A 515 32.35 -12.26 -5.94
C VAL A 515 32.19 -10.76 -5.68
N ALA A 516 32.97 -9.92 -6.36
CA ALA A 516 32.80 -8.46 -6.32
C ALA A 516 31.36 -8.04 -6.70
N GLY A 517 30.81 -8.61 -7.77
CA GLY A 517 29.43 -8.33 -8.19
C GLY A 517 28.36 -8.72 -7.17
N LEU A 518 28.56 -9.79 -6.39
CA LEU A 518 27.70 -10.14 -5.26
C LEU A 518 27.84 -9.10 -4.13
N LEU A 519 29.07 -8.70 -3.79
CA LEU A 519 29.32 -7.75 -2.71
C LEU A 519 28.70 -6.37 -3.04
N HIS A 520 28.82 -5.89 -4.28
CA HIS A 520 28.14 -4.67 -4.71
C HIS A 520 26.59 -4.80 -4.69
N GLN A 521 26.02 -5.99 -4.93
CA GLN A 521 24.58 -6.23 -4.74
C GLN A 521 24.18 -6.14 -3.26
N VAL A 522 24.99 -6.65 -2.34
CA VAL A 522 24.77 -6.51 -0.89
C VAL A 522 24.88 -5.05 -0.46
N GLY A 523 25.87 -4.30 -0.95
CA GLY A 523 25.92 -2.85 -0.69
C GLY A 523 24.69 -2.11 -1.21
N ALA A 524 24.24 -2.43 -2.44
CA ALA A 524 23.04 -1.83 -3.03
C ALA A 524 21.77 -2.17 -2.23
N ARG A 525 21.70 -3.37 -1.65
CA ARG A 525 20.61 -3.84 -0.78
C ARG A 525 20.40 -2.96 0.45
N PHE A 526 21.49 -2.50 1.04
CA PHE A 526 21.54 -1.76 2.32
C PHE A 526 21.89 -0.27 2.14
N HIS A 527 21.94 0.21 0.88
CA HIS A 527 22.37 1.56 0.50
C HIS A 527 23.74 1.98 1.08
N ARG A 528 24.63 1.01 1.33
CA ARG A 528 26.02 1.25 1.79
C ARG A 528 26.98 1.01 0.62
N PRO A 529 27.86 1.97 0.27
CA PRO A 529 28.91 1.72 -0.70
C PRO A 529 29.86 0.62 -0.27
N VAL A 530 30.53 -0.01 -1.24
CA VAL A 530 31.44 -1.13 -1.01
C VAL A 530 32.83 -0.77 -1.51
N ILE A 531 33.82 -0.84 -0.62
CA ILE A 531 35.25 -0.69 -0.97
C ILE A 531 35.90 -2.07 -0.87
N LEU A 532 36.44 -2.56 -1.98
CA LEU A 532 37.19 -3.81 -2.03
C LEU A 532 38.68 -3.49 -1.86
N GLU A 533 39.24 -3.79 -0.69
CA GLU A 533 40.70 -3.78 -0.47
C GLU A 533 41.32 -5.16 -0.83
N ALA A 534 40.50 -6.21 -0.86
CA ALA A 534 40.86 -7.54 -1.37
C ALA A 534 40.90 -7.60 -2.91
N GLN A 535 41.93 -8.24 -3.46
CA GLN A 535 42.20 -8.33 -4.91
C GLN A 535 41.58 -9.58 -5.56
N GLY A 536 41.27 -9.50 -6.87
CA GLY A 536 40.83 -10.64 -7.70
C GLY A 536 39.38 -11.11 -7.46
N LEU A 537 38.61 -10.43 -6.62
CA LEU A 537 37.21 -10.78 -6.33
C LEU A 537 36.29 -10.59 -7.57
N ASP A 538 36.72 -9.78 -8.52
CA ASP A 538 36.08 -9.51 -9.79
C ASP A 538 36.30 -10.60 -10.84
N GLU A 539 37.33 -11.45 -10.71
CA GLU A 539 37.61 -12.55 -11.63
C GLU A 539 36.90 -13.86 -11.25
N ILE A 540 36.45 -14.02 -9.99
CA ILE A 540 35.95 -15.28 -9.44
C ILE A 540 34.43 -15.41 -9.68
N PRO A 541 33.95 -16.29 -10.58
CA PRO A 541 32.52 -16.53 -10.78
C PRO A 541 31.93 -17.39 -9.66
N ILE A 542 30.71 -17.06 -9.24
CA ILE A 542 29.97 -17.75 -8.18
C ILE A 542 28.48 -17.87 -8.52
N ARG A 543 27.84 -18.89 -7.95
CA ARG A 543 26.38 -18.94 -7.80
C ARG A 543 25.98 -18.39 -6.43
N PHE A 544 24.81 -17.77 -6.35
CA PHE A 544 24.25 -17.31 -5.07
C PHE A 544 22.73 -17.52 -5.01
N GLN A 545 22.21 -17.69 -3.80
CA GLN A 545 20.78 -17.90 -3.56
C GLN A 545 20.27 -16.94 -2.48
N PRO A 546 19.40 -15.96 -2.81
CA PRO A 546 18.73 -15.15 -1.80
C PRO A 546 17.66 -15.96 -1.05
N CYS A 547 17.64 -15.80 0.28
CA CYS A 547 16.63 -16.37 1.17
C CYS A 547 15.62 -15.30 1.63
N VAL A 548 14.47 -15.74 2.16
CA VAL A 548 13.37 -14.86 2.58
C VAL A 548 13.83 -13.74 3.52
N SER A 549 14.71 -14.04 4.47
CA SER A 549 15.25 -13.11 5.48
C SER A 549 16.23 -12.06 4.92
N TYR A 550 16.69 -12.22 3.67
CA TYR A 550 17.45 -11.20 2.93
C TYR A 550 16.55 -10.37 2.00
N THR A 551 15.47 -10.96 1.47
CA THR A 551 14.55 -10.28 0.53
C THR A 551 13.42 -9.49 1.22
N VAL A 552 12.93 -9.98 2.36
CA VAL A 552 11.81 -9.38 3.11
C VAL A 552 12.36 -8.67 4.35
N PRO A 553 11.90 -7.45 4.69
CA PRO A 553 12.29 -6.81 5.95
C PRO A 553 11.68 -7.61 7.12
N THR A 554 12.53 -8.14 8.00
CA THR A 554 12.09 -8.93 9.18
C THR A 554 11.61 -8.04 10.35
N GLY A 555 12.05 -6.77 10.38
CA GLY A 555 11.62 -5.81 11.39
C GLY A 555 10.14 -5.43 11.27
N ARG A 556 9.47 -5.21 12.41
CA ARG A 556 8.16 -4.54 12.43
C ARG A 556 8.28 -3.18 11.74
N ARG A 557 7.50 -2.99 10.68
CA ARG A 557 7.41 -1.78 9.85
C ARG A 557 7.31 -0.53 10.74
N SER A 558 8.38 0.24 10.88
CA SER A 558 8.37 1.48 11.64
C SER A 558 7.69 2.58 10.80
N GLU A 559 6.68 3.24 11.37
CA GLU A 559 5.73 4.09 10.63
C GLU A 559 6.30 5.46 10.21
N ARG A 560 7.63 5.59 10.12
CA ARG A 560 8.35 6.86 9.92
C ARG A 560 9.55 6.80 8.96
N GLN A 561 9.77 5.69 8.25
CA GLN A 561 10.83 5.61 7.24
C GLN A 561 10.26 5.88 5.83
N GLY A 562 11.04 6.61 5.03
CA GLY A 562 10.62 7.10 3.71
C GLY A 562 10.48 6.00 2.64
N PRO A 563 10.05 6.35 1.42
CA PRO A 563 9.82 5.40 0.33
C PRO A 563 11.09 4.67 -0.15
N PHE A 564 12.28 5.23 0.09
CA PHE A 564 13.49 4.41 0.23
C PHE A 564 13.48 3.78 1.63
N THR A 565 12.75 2.69 1.80
CA THR A 565 12.91 1.86 2.99
C THR A 565 14.27 1.18 2.89
N THR A 566 15.31 1.84 3.40
CA THR A 566 16.57 1.20 3.77
C THR A 566 16.22 -0.09 4.51
N PHE A 567 16.71 -1.22 4.03
CA PHE A 567 16.49 -2.49 4.71
C PHE A 567 17.22 -2.40 6.04
N GLY A 568 16.44 -2.15 7.11
CA GLY A 568 16.95 -1.48 8.30
C GLY A 568 18.23 -2.10 8.83
N ASP A 569 19.22 -1.26 9.10
CA ASP A 569 20.64 -1.61 9.21
C ASP A 569 20.94 -2.81 10.14
N GLY A 570 20.07 -3.11 11.11
CA GLY A 570 20.13 -4.34 11.92
C GLY A 570 20.04 -5.68 11.13
N ASN A 571 19.71 -5.67 9.84
CA ASN A 571 19.82 -6.83 8.95
C ASN A 571 21.15 -6.89 8.17
N LEU A 572 22.00 -5.85 8.23
CA LEU A 572 23.30 -5.83 7.54
C LEU A 572 24.30 -6.75 8.24
N ASP A 573 24.59 -6.51 9.53
CA ASP A 573 25.62 -7.27 10.27
C ASP A 573 25.40 -8.80 10.23
N PRO A 574 24.17 -9.34 10.39
CA PRO A 574 23.94 -10.78 10.27
C PRO A 574 24.20 -11.32 8.85
N VAL A 575 23.95 -10.53 7.80
CA VAL A 575 24.27 -10.89 6.40
C VAL A 575 25.78 -10.86 6.17
N LEU A 576 26.50 -9.87 6.69
CA LEU A 576 27.96 -9.79 6.59
C LEU A 576 28.65 -10.94 7.36
N ALA A 577 28.24 -11.20 8.59
CA ALA A 577 28.73 -12.33 9.40
C ALA A 577 28.36 -13.70 8.82
N ASN A 578 27.31 -13.78 8.02
CA ASN A 578 27.01 -14.96 7.20
C ASN A 578 27.92 -15.09 5.98
N LEU A 579 28.25 -13.98 5.30
CA LEU A 579 29.16 -13.98 4.16
C LEU A 579 30.60 -14.34 4.58
N THR A 580 31.12 -13.80 5.69
CA THR A 580 32.46 -14.18 6.21
C THR A 580 32.58 -15.69 6.42
N ARG A 581 31.56 -16.33 7.01
CA ARG A 581 31.49 -17.79 7.22
C ARG A 581 31.33 -18.61 5.92
N GLN A 582 31.16 -17.97 4.77
CA GLN A 582 30.92 -18.64 3.49
C GLN A 582 31.98 -18.38 2.42
N ILE A 583 32.76 -17.30 2.55
CA ILE A 583 33.76 -16.87 1.55
C ILE A 583 35.09 -16.38 2.14
N SER A 584 35.31 -16.54 3.46
CA SER A 584 36.54 -16.16 4.20
C SER A 584 36.99 -14.69 4.12
N VAL A 585 36.16 -13.77 3.60
CA VAL A 585 36.47 -12.33 3.59
C VAL A 585 36.00 -11.65 4.88
N GLU A 586 36.77 -10.66 5.32
CA GLU A 586 36.44 -9.81 6.47
C GLU A 586 35.64 -8.59 6.04
N PHE A 587 34.71 -8.15 6.89
CA PHE A 587 33.90 -6.95 6.68
C PHE A 587 34.05 -5.97 7.84
N SER A 588 34.13 -4.68 7.52
CA SER A 588 33.99 -3.59 8.49
C SER A 588 33.11 -2.48 7.92
N CYS A 589 32.28 -1.88 8.78
CA CYS A 589 31.59 -0.63 8.45
C CYS A 589 32.47 0.54 8.91
N GLU A 590 32.88 1.39 7.98
CA GLU A 590 33.84 2.49 8.20
C GLU A 590 33.36 3.78 7.57
N THR A 591 33.75 4.93 8.13
CA THR A 591 33.61 6.22 7.43
C THR A 591 34.80 6.43 6.49
N ARG A 592 34.55 6.58 5.19
CA ARG A 592 35.59 6.81 4.17
C ARG A 592 35.16 7.87 3.13
N PRO A 593 36.12 8.56 2.46
CA PRO A 593 35.81 9.48 1.37
C PRO A 593 35.36 8.71 0.12
N PHE A 594 34.09 8.85 -0.26
CA PHE A 594 33.45 8.16 -1.37
C PHE A 594 32.80 9.16 -2.35
N ASP A 595 32.73 8.81 -3.64
CA ASP A 595 32.14 9.66 -4.68
C ASP A 595 30.64 9.36 -4.84
N THR A 596 29.79 10.36 -4.66
CA THR A 596 28.34 10.27 -4.93
C THR A 596 27.95 11.23 -6.06
N TRP A 597 27.11 10.80 -6.98
CA TRP A 597 26.29 11.67 -7.81
C TRP A 597 25.20 12.32 -6.94
N LEU A 598 25.47 13.54 -6.49
CA LEU A 598 24.55 14.31 -5.67
C LEU A 598 23.56 15.06 -6.55
N VAL A 599 22.28 14.79 -6.32
CA VAL A 599 21.13 15.52 -6.85
C VAL A 599 20.80 16.68 -5.91
N THR A 600 20.84 17.90 -6.43
CA THR A 600 20.49 19.12 -5.70
C THR A 600 19.61 20.02 -6.55
N GLU A 601 18.60 20.65 -5.97
CA GLU A 601 17.88 21.75 -6.62
C GLU A 601 18.68 23.04 -6.45
N ILE A 602 18.77 23.83 -7.52
CA ILE A 602 19.38 25.17 -7.51
C ILE A 602 18.24 26.18 -7.43
N GLU A 603 18.07 26.81 -6.27
CA GLU A 603 17.27 28.02 -6.16
C GLU A 603 17.94 29.13 -6.98
N GLU A 604 17.21 29.79 -7.89
CA GLU A 604 17.67 31.10 -8.37
C GLU A 604 17.66 32.08 -7.18
N PRO A 605 18.69 32.93 -7.01
CA PRO A 605 18.55 34.10 -6.17
C PRO A 605 17.40 34.93 -6.74
N ARG A 606 16.31 35.05 -5.97
CA ARG A 606 15.11 35.78 -6.41
C ARG A 606 15.52 37.20 -6.76
N LYS A 607 15.24 37.64 -8.00
CA LYS A 607 15.71 38.89 -8.65
C LYS A 607 15.19 40.21 -8.02
N GLY A 608 14.91 40.21 -6.72
CA GLY A 608 14.57 41.36 -5.88
C GLY A 608 15.12 41.27 -4.45
N GLN A 609 16.03 40.34 -4.14
CA GLN A 609 16.69 40.26 -2.81
C GLN A 609 18.08 40.90 -2.75
N GLU A 610 18.71 41.27 -3.88
CA GLU A 610 20.01 41.96 -3.94
C GLU A 610 19.91 43.50 -3.89
N GLN A 611 18.79 44.05 -3.39
CA GLN A 611 18.54 45.50 -3.28
C GLN A 611 17.99 45.90 -1.90
N ARG A 612 18.63 45.42 -0.83
CA ARG A 612 18.39 45.85 0.57
C ARG A 612 19.68 45.87 1.37
#